data_AF-A0A8S3WQI8-F1
#
_entry.id   AF-A0A8S3WQI8-F1
#
_cell.length_a   1.000
_cell.length_b   1.000
_cell.length_c   1.000
_cell.angle_alpha   90.00
_cell.angle_beta   90.00
_cell.angle_gamma   90.00
#
_symmetry.space_group_name_H-M   'P 1'
#
loop_
_entity.id
_entity.type
_entity.pdbx_description
1 polymer ?
#
loop_
_entity_poly.entity_id
_entity_poly.type
_entity_poly.pdbx_seq_one_letter_code
_entity_poly.pdbx_strand_id
1 'polypeptide(L)'
;MKKSNVYPHIDYLPCEKCLGFYSRKQLWKHKKTCQPLSDTANTQVQSQNFMLRNLNIDKKLKDEVFPKMRPDKISLEAKKDTLICAFGAQYLRIHRAKHFVNVTSRKMRELVKLLLELKTLKPSLKNLMDCLKPQNYDLIVTATKKVSSYNCKTDRYGAPTYAA
;
A
#
# COMPACT_ATOMS: atom_id res chain seq x y z
N MET A 1 -12.15 -12.68 -19.43
CA MET A 1 -12.37 -11.40 -18.73
C MET A 1 -11.07 -10.93 -18.08
N LYS A 2 -10.39 -9.94 -18.67
CA LYS A 2 -9.13 -9.39 -18.14
C LYS A 2 -9.48 -8.39 -17.04
N LYS A 3 -9.07 -8.65 -15.78
CA LYS A 3 -9.15 -7.65 -14.70
C LYS A 3 -8.27 -6.46 -15.11
N SER A 4 -8.89 -5.32 -15.39
CA SER A 4 -8.23 -4.04 -15.60
C SER A 4 -7.51 -3.66 -14.31
N ASN A 5 -6.20 -3.95 -14.25
CA ASN A 5 -5.37 -3.54 -13.13
C ASN A 5 -5.04 -2.06 -13.34
N VAL A 6 -5.78 -1.17 -12.67
CA VAL A 6 -5.80 0.31 -12.84
C VAL A 6 -4.48 1.02 -12.47
N TYR A 7 -3.40 0.28 -12.18
CA TYR A 7 -2.18 0.86 -11.64
C TYR A 7 -0.93 0.38 -12.38
N PRO A 8 -0.11 1.30 -12.95
CA PRO A 8 1.14 0.93 -13.59
C PRO A 8 2.05 0.26 -12.58
N HIS A 9 2.54 -0.91 -12.95
CA HIS A 9 3.31 -1.81 -12.11
C HIS A 9 4.75 -1.27 -12.00
N ILE A 10 5.32 -1.24 -10.79
CA ILE A 10 6.76 -0.89 -10.64
C ILE A 10 7.57 -2.07 -11.17
N ASP A 11 8.07 -2.00 -12.39
CA ASP A 11 8.57 -3.23 -13.02
C ASP A 11 9.89 -3.75 -12.43
N TYR A 12 10.62 -2.89 -11.72
CA TYR A 12 11.95 -3.17 -11.17
C TYR A 12 12.00 -3.05 -9.64
N LEU A 13 12.87 -3.85 -9.05
CA LEU A 13 13.08 -3.96 -7.62
C LEU A 13 14.59 -4.15 -7.32
N PRO A 14 15.13 -3.51 -6.26
CA PRO A 14 16.55 -3.61 -5.94
C PRO A 14 16.91 -4.90 -5.20
N CYS A 15 18.09 -5.44 -5.43
CA CYS A 15 18.68 -6.48 -4.59
C CYS A 15 19.34 -5.85 -3.36
N GLU A 16 19.04 -6.37 -2.16
CA GLU A 16 19.60 -5.88 -0.90
C GLU A 16 21.12 -6.07 -0.78
N LYS A 17 21.69 -7.01 -1.53
CA LYS A 17 23.12 -7.36 -1.46
C LYS A 17 23.97 -6.62 -2.49
N CYS A 18 23.65 -6.76 -3.78
CA CYS A 18 24.44 -6.11 -4.85
C CYS A 18 23.93 -4.73 -5.25
N LEU A 19 22.81 -4.27 -4.69
CA LEU A 19 22.15 -3.00 -5.00
C LEU A 19 21.68 -2.83 -6.46
N GLY A 20 21.83 -3.87 -7.29
CA GLY A 20 21.33 -3.89 -8.67
C GLY A 20 19.82 -3.95 -8.76
N PHE A 21 19.25 -3.34 -9.80
CA PHE A 21 17.81 -3.36 -10.08
C PHE A 21 17.46 -4.49 -11.05
N TYR A 22 16.47 -5.28 -10.69
CA TYR A 22 16.02 -6.44 -11.49
C TYR A 22 14.52 -6.39 -11.69
N SER A 23 14.05 -6.93 -12.82
CA SER A 23 12.62 -7.07 -13.04
C SER A 23 12.00 -7.93 -11.93
N ARG A 24 10.78 -7.59 -11.49
CA ARG A 24 10.10 -8.36 -10.42
C ARG A 24 10.05 -9.86 -10.68
N LYS A 25 9.89 -10.25 -11.95
CA LYS A 25 9.81 -11.66 -12.38
C LYS A 25 11.15 -12.39 -12.31
N GLN A 26 12.26 -11.67 -12.41
CA GLN A 26 13.61 -12.25 -12.44
C GLN A 26 14.38 -12.07 -11.13
N LEU A 27 13.94 -11.17 -10.23
CA LEU A 27 14.64 -10.88 -8.98
C LEU A 27 14.91 -12.14 -8.13
N TRP A 28 13.97 -13.09 -8.06
CA TRP A 28 14.17 -14.34 -7.32
C TRP A 28 15.27 -15.22 -7.95
N LYS A 29 15.39 -15.23 -9.29
CA LYS A 29 16.45 -15.97 -9.99
C LYS A 29 17.81 -15.35 -9.69
N HIS A 30 17.88 -14.02 -9.76
CA HIS A 30 19.08 -13.28 -9.39
C HIS A 30 19.50 -13.56 -7.94
N LYS A 31 18.55 -13.52 -6.99
CA LYS A 31 18.85 -13.71 -5.57
C LYS A 31 19.47 -15.08 -5.25
N LYS A 32 19.08 -16.13 -5.98
CA LYS A 32 19.70 -17.48 -5.84
C LYS A 32 21.20 -17.47 -6.13
N THR A 33 21.65 -16.68 -7.10
CA THR A 33 23.07 -16.57 -7.45
C THR A 33 23.77 -15.53 -6.57
N CYS A 34 23.13 -14.39 -6.34
CA CYS A 34 23.73 -13.28 -5.59
C CYS A 34 23.88 -13.61 -4.09
N GLN A 35 22.90 -14.30 -3.51
CA GLN A 35 22.86 -14.65 -2.09
C GLN A 35 22.30 -16.07 -1.90
N PRO A 36 23.12 -17.11 -2.16
CA PRO A 36 22.66 -18.51 -2.21
C PRO A 36 22.06 -19.04 -0.90
N LEU A 37 22.53 -18.51 0.24
CA LEU A 37 22.09 -18.91 1.58
C LEU A 37 20.80 -18.20 2.06
N SER A 38 20.23 -17.31 1.25
CA SER A 38 19.05 -16.55 1.66
C SER A 38 17.76 -17.28 1.34
N ASP A 39 16.79 -17.20 2.25
CA ASP A 39 15.43 -17.60 1.96
C ASP A 39 14.89 -16.77 0.79
N THR A 40 14.44 -17.47 -0.24
CA THR A 40 13.84 -16.84 -1.43
C THR A 40 12.37 -16.48 -1.20
N ALA A 41 11.76 -16.98 -0.12
CA ALA A 41 10.42 -16.59 0.28
C ALA A 41 10.34 -15.07 0.48
N ASN A 42 9.30 -14.46 -0.07
CA ASN A 42 9.03 -13.03 0.05
C ASN A 42 10.15 -12.10 -0.49
N THR A 43 11.00 -12.57 -1.41
CA THR A 43 12.08 -11.78 -2.05
C THR A 43 11.59 -10.40 -2.53
N GLN A 44 10.42 -10.33 -3.15
CA GLN A 44 9.85 -9.08 -3.64
C GLN A 44 9.41 -8.13 -2.50
N VAL A 45 8.93 -8.67 -1.38
CA VAL A 45 8.52 -7.88 -0.20
C VAL A 45 9.74 -7.29 0.48
N GLN A 46 10.77 -8.10 0.71
CA GLN A 46 12.02 -7.65 1.33
C GLN A 46 12.65 -6.53 0.48
N SER A 47 12.76 -6.76 -0.83
CA SER A 47 13.25 -5.76 -1.78
C SER A 47 12.40 -4.47 -1.81
N GLN A 48 11.07 -4.59 -1.76
CA GLN A 48 10.21 -3.41 -1.67
C GLN A 48 10.43 -2.63 -0.36
N ASN A 49 10.59 -3.34 0.76
CA ASN A 49 10.82 -2.73 2.06
C ASN A 49 12.23 -2.12 2.16
N PHE A 50 13.21 -2.69 1.45
CA PHE A 50 14.56 -2.15 1.37
C PHE A 50 14.59 -0.73 0.82
N MET A 51 13.77 -0.43 -0.20
CA MET A 51 13.61 0.94 -0.74
C MET A 51 13.09 1.96 0.28
N LEU A 52 12.55 1.50 1.41
CA LEU A 52 11.88 2.32 2.42
C LEU A 52 12.61 2.28 3.76
N ARG A 53 13.80 1.65 3.82
CA ARG A 53 14.55 1.42 5.05
C ARG A 53 14.83 2.72 5.81
N ASN A 54 15.14 3.78 5.07
CA ASN A 54 15.55 5.09 5.59
C ASN A 54 14.37 5.99 6.00
N LEU A 55 13.11 5.59 5.76
CA LEU A 55 11.97 6.39 6.19
C LEU A 55 11.87 6.43 7.72
N ASN A 56 11.66 7.60 8.31
CA ASN A 56 11.45 7.71 9.76
C ASN A 56 10.00 7.32 10.10
N ILE A 57 9.77 6.03 10.32
CA ILE A 57 8.46 5.43 10.60
C ILE A 57 8.61 4.51 11.82
N ASP A 58 7.53 4.37 12.58
CA ASP A 58 7.41 3.46 13.72
C ASP A 58 8.01 2.06 13.42
N LYS A 59 8.90 1.63 14.32
CA LYS A 59 9.67 0.39 14.16
C LYS A 59 8.76 -0.84 14.18
N LYS A 60 7.74 -0.86 15.04
CA LYS A 60 6.82 -1.99 15.16
C LYS A 60 6.00 -2.15 13.87
N LEU A 61 5.57 -1.03 13.27
CA LEU A 61 4.90 -1.05 11.97
C LEU A 61 5.80 -1.62 10.86
N LYS A 62 7.07 -1.19 10.81
CA LYS A 62 8.05 -1.69 9.84
C LYS A 62 8.35 -3.18 10.01
N ASP A 63 8.44 -3.66 11.25
CA ASP A 63 8.87 -5.03 11.54
C ASP A 63 7.70 -6.03 11.46
N GLU A 64 6.49 -5.63 11.86
CA GLU A 64 5.35 -6.54 11.93
C GLU A 64 4.42 -6.45 10.70
N VAL A 65 4.12 -5.24 10.21
CA VAL A 65 3.10 -5.04 9.15
C VAL A 65 3.72 -5.06 7.76
N PHE A 66 4.80 -4.30 7.52
CA PHE A 66 5.36 -4.17 6.17
C PHE A 66 5.78 -5.50 5.52
N PRO A 67 6.32 -6.50 6.27
CA PRO A 67 6.65 -7.81 5.71
C PRO A 67 5.43 -8.67 5.36
N LYS A 68 4.25 -8.34 5.90
CA LYS A 68 2.97 -9.02 5.60
C LYS A 68 2.22 -8.36 4.44
N MET A 69 2.61 -7.16 4.02
CA MET A 69 2.00 -6.47 2.90
C MET A 69 2.46 -7.06 1.56
N ARG A 70 1.53 -7.29 0.64
CA ARG A 70 1.83 -7.74 -0.74
C ARG A 70 2.75 -6.72 -1.44
N PRO A 71 3.75 -7.13 -2.23
CA PRO A 71 4.71 -6.22 -2.86
C PRO A 71 4.13 -5.56 -4.13
N ASP A 72 3.06 -4.80 -3.99
CA ASP A 72 2.37 -4.07 -5.06
C ASP A 72 2.51 -2.55 -4.91
N LYS A 73 2.04 -1.80 -5.91
CA LYS A 73 2.06 -0.32 -5.88
C LYS A 73 1.26 0.23 -4.70
N ILE A 74 0.11 -0.37 -4.39
CA ILE A 74 -0.75 0.05 -3.26
C ILE A 74 0.05 0.00 -1.96
N SER A 75 0.78 -1.09 -1.71
CA SER A 75 1.58 -1.23 -0.50
C SER A 75 2.78 -0.30 -0.51
N LEU A 76 3.40 -0.04 -1.66
CA LEU A 76 4.48 0.94 -1.72
C LEU A 76 3.98 2.35 -1.37
N GLU A 77 2.89 2.79 -1.98
CA GLU A 77 2.30 4.11 -1.71
C GLU A 77 1.83 4.21 -0.25
N ALA A 78 1.33 3.13 0.34
CA ALA A 78 0.93 3.08 1.76
C ALA A 78 2.10 3.35 2.69
N LYS A 79 3.22 2.69 2.40
CA LYS A 79 4.43 2.77 3.23
C LYS A 79 5.20 4.09 3.03
N LYS A 80 4.93 4.82 1.94
CA LYS A 80 5.52 6.13 1.65
C LYS A 80 4.73 7.29 2.28
N ASP A 81 3.42 7.14 2.43
CA ASP A 81 2.57 8.20 2.98
C ASP A 81 2.71 8.27 4.51
N THR A 82 3.12 9.43 5.00
CA THR A 82 3.41 9.66 6.42
C THR A 82 2.18 9.55 7.30
N LEU A 83 1.02 10.07 6.86
CA LEU A 83 -0.21 10.03 7.64
C LEU A 83 -0.78 8.61 7.68
N ILE A 84 -0.74 7.89 6.57
CA ILE A 84 -1.18 6.49 6.53
C ILE A 84 -0.29 5.62 7.42
N CYS A 85 1.01 5.86 7.46
CA CYS A 85 1.92 5.18 8.38
C CYS A 85 1.62 5.53 9.85
N ALA A 86 1.39 6.81 10.16
CA ALA A 86 1.00 7.24 11.50
C ALA A 86 -0.31 6.58 11.97
N PHE A 87 -1.32 6.51 11.08
CA PHE A 87 -2.55 5.78 11.32
C PHE A 87 -2.29 4.30 11.64
N GLY A 88 -1.46 3.62 10.83
CA GLY A 88 -1.12 2.21 11.02
C GLY A 88 -0.41 1.95 12.36
N ALA A 89 0.57 2.79 12.72
CA ALA A 89 1.28 2.69 14.00
C ALA A 89 0.32 2.89 15.19
N GLN A 90 -0.54 3.90 15.11
CA GLN A 90 -1.55 4.17 16.12
C GLN A 90 -2.54 3.01 16.27
N TYR A 91 -2.99 2.42 15.15
CA TYR A 91 -3.89 1.27 15.16
C TYR A 91 -3.27 0.06 15.87
N LEU A 92 -2.00 -0.26 15.62
CA LEU A 92 -1.27 -1.33 16.31
C LEU A 92 -1.07 -1.05 17.81
N ARG A 93 -0.92 0.22 18.18
CA ARG A 93 -0.75 0.63 19.58
C ARG A 93 -2.02 0.37 20.39
N ILE A 94 -3.18 0.64 19.79
CA ILE A 94 -4.49 0.36 20.37
C ILE A 94 -4.75 -1.15 20.39
N HIS A 95 -4.48 -1.84 19.27
CA HIS A 95 -4.83 -3.24 19.07
C HIS A 95 -3.60 -4.16 19.11
N ARG A 96 -3.30 -4.71 20.29
CA ARG A 96 -2.05 -5.47 20.54
C ARG A 96 -2.07 -6.92 20.06
N ALA A 97 -3.23 -7.51 19.75
CA ALA A 97 -3.31 -8.91 19.36
C ALA A 97 -2.76 -9.15 17.94
N LYS A 98 -2.06 -10.28 17.73
CA LYS A 98 -1.32 -10.59 16.49
C LYS A 98 -2.18 -10.53 15.22
N HIS A 99 -3.46 -10.88 15.29
CA HIS A 99 -4.35 -10.86 14.12
C HIS A 99 -4.59 -9.44 13.58
N PHE A 100 -4.42 -8.40 14.41
CA PHE A 100 -4.56 -7.00 14.00
C PHE A 100 -3.45 -6.52 13.08
N VAL A 101 -2.32 -7.22 12.98
CA VAL A 101 -1.28 -6.92 11.96
C VAL A 101 -1.88 -6.99 10.54
N ASN A 102 -2.65 -8.05 10.27
CA ASN A 102 -3.33 -8.23 8.99
C ASN A 102 -4.46 -7.21 8.80
N VAL A 103 -5.18 -6.86 9.86
CA VAL A 103 -6.23 -5.83 9.83
C VAL A 103 -5.63 -4.46 9.51
N THR A 104 -4.52 -4.10 10.14
CA THR A 104 -3.77 -2.86 9.92
C THR A 104 -3.32 -2.76 8.47
N SER A 105 -2.72 -3.82 7.94
CA SER A 105 -2.35 -3.92 6.51
C SER A 105 -3.54 -3.65 5.59
N ARG A 106 -4.71 -4.24 5.86
CA ARG A 106 -5.92 -3.97 5.07
C ARG A 106 -6.36 -2.52 5.17
N LYS A 107 -6.45 -1.95 6.36
CA LYS A 107 -6.88 -0.57 6.59
C LYS A 107 -5.95 0.45 5.93
N MET A 108 -4.64 0.28 6.05
CA MET A 108 -3.67 1.12 5.34
C MET A 108 -3.84 1.05 3.81
N ARG A 109 -4.08 -0.15 3.27
CA ARG A 109 -4.33 -0.33 1.83
C ARG A 109 -5.65 0.27 1.37
N GLU A 110 -6.68 0.28 2.22
CA GLU A 110 -7.96 0.97 1.95
C GLU A 110 -7.75 2.48 1.81
N LEU A 111 -7.02 3.10 2.75
CA LEU A 111 -6.68 4.52 2.69
C LEU A 111 -5.90 4.88 1.42
N VAL A 112 -4.96 4.03 0.99
CA VAL A 112 -4.23 4.27 -0.26
C VAL A 112 -5.10 4.14 -1.49
N LYS A 113 -6.04 3.20 -1.53
CA LYS A 113 -6.95 3.10 -2.68
C LYS A 113 -7.74 4.39 -2.85
N LEU A 114 -8.21 4.96 -1.74
CA LEU A 114 -8.85 6.28 -1.72
C LEU A 114 -7.90 7.38 -2.22
N LEU A 115 -6.67 7.43 -1.69
CA LEU A 115 -5.66 8.40 -2.13
C LEU A 115 -5.36 8.27 -3.63
N LEU A 116 -5.25 7.05 -4.15
CA LEU A 116 -4.98 6.81 -5.56
C LEU A 116 -6.15 7.25 -6.44
N GLU A 117 -7.39 7.02 -6.01
CA GLU A 117 -8.57 7.51 -6.72
C GLU A 117 -8.63 9.04 -6.72
N LEU A 118 -8.32 9.67 -5.58
CA LEU A 118 -8.21 11.13 -5.47
C LEU A 118 -7.14 11.70 -6.41
N LYS A 119 -5.98 11.02 -6.53
CA LYS A 119 -4.92 11.38 -7.48
C LYS A 119 -5.38 11.27 -8.94
N THR A 120 -6.25 10.31 -9.26
CA THR A 120 -6.86 10.20 -10.59
C THR A 120 -7.79 11.38 -10.88
N LEU A 121 -8.57 11.84 -9.90
CA LEU A 121 -9.45 13.01 -10.05
C LEU A 121 -8.69 14.34 -10.06
N LYS A 122 -7.64 14.46 -9.24
CA LYS A 122 -6.84 15.67 -9.08
C LYS A 122 -5.35 15.30 -8.92
N PRO A 123 -4.58 15.29 -10.02
CA PRO A 123 -3.17 14.89 -10.01
C PRO A 123 -2.24 15.76 -9.15
N SER A 124 -2.67 16.96 -8.75
CA SER A 124 -1.88 17.83 -7.87
C SER A 124 -1.80 17.34 -6.41
N LEU A 125 -2.65 16.40 -6.01
CA LEU A 125 -2.64 15.81 -4.67
C LEU A 125 -1.48 14.82 -4.50
N LYS A 126 -0.64 15.01 -3.48
CA LYS A 126 0.56 14.19 -3.28
C LYS A 126 0.40 13.12 -2.20
N ASN A 127 -0.13 13.52 -1.04
CA ASN A 127 -0.27 12.67 0.15
C ASN A 127 -1.70 12.79 0.71
N LEU A 128 -2.03 11.95 1.68
CA LEU A 128 -3.35 11.94 2.30
C LEU A 128 -3.66 13.24 3.08
N MET A 129 -2.66 13.88 3.70
CA MET A 129 -2.87 15.17 4.39
C MET A 129 -3.32 16.28 3.43
N ASP A 130 -2.75 16.34 2.23
CA ASP A 130 -3.16 17.31 1.21
C ASP A 130 -4.61 17.07 0.75
N CYS A 131 -5.03 15.80 0.71
CA CYS A 131 -6.39 15.44 0.36
C CYS A 131 -7.39 15.93 1.41
N LEU A 132 -7.06 15.83 2.70
CA LEU A 132 -7.96 16.16 3.82
C LEU A 132 -8.19 17.67 4.03
N LYS A 133 -7.70 18.53 3.13
CA LYS A 133 -7.99 19.97 3.18
C LYS A 133 -9.46 20.22 2.80
N PRO A 134 -10.15 21.20 3.43
CA PRO A 134 -11.57 21.44 3.20
C PRO A 134 -11.93 21.69 1.72
N GLN A 135 -11.03 22.29 0.95
CA GLN A 135 -11.26 22.58 -0.48
C GLN A 135 -11.41 21.33 -1.36
N ASN A 136 -11.03 20.16 -0.84
CA ASN A 136 -11.13 18.89 -1.55
C ASN A 136 -12.26 17.99 -1.01
N TYR A 137 -13.14 18.50 -0.14
CA TYR A 137 -14.20 17.70 0.49
C TYR A 137 -15.08 16.99 -0.54
N ASP A 138 -15.59 17.71 -1.55
CA ASP A 138 -16.44 17.14 -2.59
C ASP A 138 -15.72 16.06 -3.40
N LEU A 139 -14.40 16.22 -3.60
CA LEU A 139 -13.56 15.22 -4.24
C LEU A 139 -13.43 13.96 -3.39
N ILE A 140 -13.29 14.11 -2.07
CA ILE A 140 -13.27 12.97 -1.14
C ILE A 140 -14.59 12.21 -1.20
N VAL A 141 -15.72 12.91 -1.15
CA VAL A 141 -17.05 12.26 -1.22
C VAL A 141 -17.19 11.49 -2.54
N THR A 142 -16.80 12.12 -3.66
CA THR A 142 -16.86 11.51 -4.99
C THR A 142 -15.95 10.29 -5.10
N ALA A 143 -14.69 10.40 -4.67
CA ALA A 143 -13.73 9.31 -4.66
C ALA A 143 -14.19 8.15 -3.76
N THR A 144 -14.79 8.46 -2.61
CA THR A 144 -15.31 7.47 -1.67
C THR A 144 -16.46 6.67 -2.28
N LYS A 145 -17.39 7.35 -2.96
CA LYS A 145 -18.48 6.68 -3.72
C LYS A 145 -17.92 5.74 -4.79
N LYS A 146 -16.86 6.14 -5.48
CA LYS A 146 -16.22 5.31 -6.50
C LYS A 146 -15.50 4.09 -5.92
N VAL A 147 -14.71 4.27 -4.85
CA VAL A 147 -14.00 3.16 -4.16
C VAL A 147 -14.96 2.14 -3.56
N SER A 148 -16.10 2.60 -3.04
CA SER A 148 -17.14 1.74 -2.46
C SER A 148 -18.07 1.11 -3.50
N SER A 149 -17.84 1.36 -4.79
CA SER A 149 -18.67 0.87 -5.90
C SER A 149 -20.16 1.24 -5.71
N TYR A 150 -20.41 2.49 -5.33
CA TYR A 150 -21.76 3.02 -5.16
C TYR A 150 -22.51 3.03 -6.49
N ASN A 151 -23.74 2.51 -6.48
CA ASN A 151 -24.66 2.57 -7.62
C ASN A 151 -25.74 3.61 -7.34
N CYS A 152 -25.72 4.71 -8.10
CA CYS A 152 -26.68 5.81 -7.98
C CYS A 152 -28.13 5.43 -8.34
N LYS A 153 -28.34 4.36 -9.12
CA LYS A 153 -29.69 3.92 -9.52
C LYS A 153 -30.37 3.07 -8.45
N THR A 154 -29.61 2.34 -7.65
CA THR A 154 -30.14 1.43 -6.63
C THR A 154 -29.87 1.90 -5.21
N ASP A 155 -29.22 3.06 -5.04
CA ASP A 155 -28.77 3.61 -3.76
C ASP A 155 -28.06 2.57 -2.88
N ARG A 156 -27.20 1.75 -3.51
CA ARG A 156 -26.54 0.60 -2.87
C ARG A 156 -25.05 0.60 -3.17
N TYR A 157 -24.28 0.16 -2.19
CA TYR A 157 -22.84 -0.03 -2.30
C TYR A 157 -22.52 -1.46 -2.71
N GLY A 158 -21.69 -1.63 -3.75
CA GLY A 158 -21.31 -2.94 -4.28
C GLY A 158 -20.41 -3.78 -3.37
N ALA A 159 -19.88 -3.20 -2.30
CA ALA A 159 -19.05 -3.88 -1.32
C ALA A 159 -19.60 -3.69 0.10
N PRO A 160 -20.21 -4.72 0.71
CA PRO A 160 -20.83 -4.62 2.04
C PRO A 160 -19.80 -4.28 3.14
N THR A 161 -18.51 -4.54 2.90
CA THR A 161 -17.42 -4.18 3.81
C THR A 161 -17.23 -2.67 4.00
N TYR A 162 -17.77 -1.83 3.11
CA TYR A 162 -17.68 -0.36 3.19
C TYR A 162 -19.00 0.31 3.59
N ALA A 163 -20.06 -0.46 3.83
CA ALA A 163 -21.40 0.04 4.10
C ALA A 163 -21.75 0.10 5.60
N ALA A 164 -20.74 0.28 6.47
CA ALA A 164 -20.91 0.34 7.92
C ALA A 164 -20.76 1.77 8.42
#